data_AF-A0A834ARJ7-F1
#
_entry.id   AF-A0A834ARJ7-F1
#
_cell.length_a   1.000
_cell.length_b   1.000
_cell.length_c   1.000
_cell.angle_alpha   90.00
_cell.angle_beta   90.00
_cell.angle_gamma   90.00
#
_symmetry.space_group_name_H-M   'P 1'
#
loop_
_entity.id
_entity.type
_entity.pdbx_description
1 polymer ?
#
loop_
_entity_poly.entity_id
_entity_poly.type
_entity_poly.pdbx_seq_one_letter_code
_entity_poly.pdbx_strand_id
1 'polypeptide(L)'
;MDFLSDFEMMLQRKKSMSGKRRRNRDGGTFISDADDVVSAMIVKMNEAAEEDRQLNNQKKPALKKLTLLPTVVMHLKKQDLKETFIDSGVMSAIKEWLSPLPDRSLPALKIREELLKILQELPSVSQETLKHSGIGRAVMYLYKHPKESRSNKDMAGKLINEWSRPIFGLTSNYKGMTREEREQRDLEQMPQRRRMSSTGGQTPRRDLEKVLTGEEKALRPGDPGFCARARVPMPSNKDYVVRPKWNVEMESSRVSK
;
A
#
# COMPACT_ATOMS: atom_id res chain seq x y z
N MET A 1 10.65 37.69 65.87
CA MET A 1 11.45 36.73 65.08
C MET A 1 10.86 35.37 65.37
N ASP A 2 9.92 34.92 64.54
CA ASP A 2 9.22 33.66 64.77
C ASP A 2 10.13 32.50 64.36
N PHE A 3 10.57 31.73 65.34
CA PHE A 3 11.34 30.50 65.15
C PHE A 3 10.38 29.42 64.61
N LEU A 4 10.35 29.27 63.29
CA LEU A 4 9.69 28.12 62.66
C LEU A 4 10.37 26.84 63.16
N SER A 5 9.59 25.96 63.78
CA SER A 5 10.09 24.69 64.32
C SER A 5 10.55 23.78 63.17
N ASP A 6 11.66 23.08 63.36
CA ASP A 6 12.24 22.15 62.39
C ASP A 6 11.22 21.07 61.94
N PHE A 7 10.24 20.79 62.81
CA PHE A 7 9.08 19.95 62.51
C PHE A 7 8.11 20.57 61.49
N GLU A 8 7.80 21.87 61.61
CA GLU A 8 6.97 22.59 60.63
C GLU A 8 7.67 22.69 59.27
N MET A 9 8.99 22.89 59.29
CA MET A 9 9.81 22.94 58.09
C MET A 9 9.82 21.58 57.37
N MET A 10 9.90 20.47 58.11
CA MET A 10 9.74 19.12 57.55
C MET A 10 8.32 18.84 57.06
N LEU A 11 7.28 19.31 57.76
CA LEU A 11 5.88 19.11 57.37
C LEU A 11 5.57 19.83 56.05
N GLN A 12 6.07 21.08 55.89
CA GLN A 12 5.95 21.84 54.65
C GLN A 12 6.66 21.15 53.49
N ARG A 13 7.84 20.56 53.72
CA ARG A 13 8.60 19.80 52.71
C ARG A 13 7.87 18.53 52.27
N LYS A 14 7.20 17.84 53.20
CA LYS A 14 6.37 16.65 52.89
C LYS A 14 5.09 17.02 52.15
N LYS A 15 4.47 18.16 52.50
CA LYS A 15 3.25 18.67 51.84
C LYS A 15 3.53 19.15 50.41
N SER A 16 4.68 19.79 50.16
CA SER A 16 5.11 20.20 48.81
C SER A 16 5.50 19.02 47.92
N MET A 17 6.06 17.95 48.50
CA MET A 17 6.32 16.68 47.82
C MET A 17 5.05 15.89 47.48
N SER A 18 4.06 15.87 48.39
CA SER A 18 2.81 15.09 48.21
C SER A 18 1.77 15.82 47.33
N GLY A 19 1.75 17.15 47.33
CA GLY A 19 0.81 17.96 46.55
C GLY A 19 1.00 17.89 45.03
N LYS A 20 2.21 17.54 44.55
CA LYS A 20 2.50 17.39 43.12
C LYS A 20 1.94 16.09 42.51
N ARG A 21 1.61 15.07 43.32
CA ARG A 21 1.08 13.79 42.80
C ARG A 21 -0.43 13.77 42.56
N ARG A 22 -1.20 14.75 43.08
CA ARG A 22 -2.66 14.77 42.97
C ARG A 22 -3.22 15.70 41.88
N ARG A 23 -2.38 16.49 41.19
CA ARG A 23 -2.83 17.48 40.20
C ARG A 23 -2.90 17.00 38.73
N ASN A 24 -2.45 15.78 38.40
CA ASN A 24 -2.58 15.22 37.05
C ASN A 24 -3.83 14.35 36.88
N ARG A 25 -4.98 14.83 37.37
CA ARG A 25 -6.28 14.19 37.13
C ARG A 25 -7.21 15.15 36.42
N ASP A 26 -6.72 15.71 35.31
CA ASP A 26 -7.55 16.44 34.35
C ASP A 26 -6.96 16.25 32.94
N GLY A 27 -7.61 15.34 32.19
CA GLY A 27 -7.77 15.22 30.72
C GLY A 27 -6.68 15.54 29.68
N GLY A 28 -5.52 16.12 30.00
CA GLY A 28 -4.60 16.69 29.01
C GLY A 28 -3.15 16.17 29.03
N THR A 29 -2.73 15.45 30.09
CA THR A 29 -1.33 14.98 30.23
C THR A 29 -1.05 13.66 29.52
N PHE A 30 -2.08 12.83 29.29
CA PHE A 30 -1.90 11.50 28.71
C PHE A 30 -1.42 11.55 27.24
N ILE A 31 -1.83 12.60 26.52
CA ILE A 31 -1.46 12.80 25.10
C ILE A 31 0.01 13.27 25.01
N SER A 32 0.42 14.25 25.85
CA SER A 32 1.80 14.75 25.85
C SER A 32 2.83 13.67 26.15
N ASP A 33 2.55 12.78 27.12
CA ASP A 33 3.49 11.70 27.47
C ASP A 33 3.68 10.70 26.31
N ALA A 34 2.62 10.44 25.53
CA ALA A 34 2.68 9.57 24.36
C ALA A 34 3.45 10.23 23.20
N ASP A 35 3.18 11.51 22.93
CA ASP A 35 3.86 12.30 21.90
C ASP A 35 5.36 12.45 22.21
N ASP A 36 5.73 12.65 23.48
CA ASP A 36 7.13 12.72 23.93
C ASP A 36 7.85 11.38 23.72
N VAL A 37 7.18 10.26 24.03
CA VAL A 37 7.73 8.91 23.80
C VAL A 37 7.93 8.64 22.31
N VAL A 38 6.95 9.01 21.48
CA VAL A 38 7.02 8.88 20.01
C VAL A 38 8.15 9.72 19.45
N SER A 39 8.22 10.99 19.83
CA SER A 39 9.25 11.94 19.38
C SER A 39 10.64 11.45 19.77
N ALA A 40 10.84 11.04 21.03
CA ALA A 40 12.10 10.49 21.50
C ALA A 40 12.50 9.20 20.75
N MET A 41 11.52 8.36 20.38
CA MET A 41 11.79 7.16 19.59
C MET A 41 12.25 7.51 18.17
N ILE A 42 11.60 8.46 17.51
CA ILE A 42 11.96 8.90 16.15
C ILE A 42 13.36 9.50 16.13
N VAL A 43 13.71 10.31 17.14
CA VAL A 43 15.07 10.84 17.31
C VAL A 43 16.09 9.70 17.41
N LYS A 44 15.86 8.73 18.31
CA LYS A 44 16.75 7.56 18.46
C LYS A 44 16.87 6.73 17.18
N MET A 45 15.77 6.60 16.42
CA MET A 45 15.82 5.92 15.12
C MET A 45 16.74 6.65 14.15
N ASN A 46 16.62 7.97 14.03
CA ASN A 46 17.46 8.77 13.14
C ASN A 46 18.94 8.75 13.56
N GLU A 47 19.22 8.89 14.85
CA GLU A 47 20.57 8.79 15.42
C GLU A 47 21.21 7.43 15.10
N ALA A 48 20.49 6.33 15.36
CA ALA A 48 20.99 4.99 15.07
C ALA A 48 21.26 4.77 13.56
N ALA A 49 20.44 5.36 12.69
CA ALA A 49 20.65 5.28 11.24
C ALA A 49 21.90 6.04 10.80
N GLU A 50 22.12 7.24 11.36
CA GLU A 50 23.27 8.08 11.03
C GLU A 50 24.58 7.51 11.59
N GLU A 51 24.58 7.04 12.84
CA GLU A 51 25.74 6.35 13.42
C GLU A 51 26.15 5.12 12.60
N ASP A 52 25.19 4.30 12.18
CA ASP A 52 25.47 3.15 11.32
C ASP A 52 26.02 3.58 9.95
N ARG A 53 25.57 4.71 9.41
CA ARG A 53 26.10 5.27 8.15
C ARG A 53 27.55 5.68 8.31
N GLN A 54 27.89 6.34 9.41
CA GLN A 54 29.25 6.75 9.74
C GLN A 54 30.17 5.55 9.98
N LEU A 55 29.70 4.53 10.71
CA LEU A 55 30.44 3.29 10.94
C LEU A 55 30.69 2.54 9.63
N ASN A 56 29.70 2.45 8.74
CA ASN A 56 29.85 1.84 7.42
C ASN A 56 30.89 2.59 6.56
N ASN A 57 30.85 3.93 6.53
CA ASN A 57 31.86 4.74 5.85
C ASN A 57 33.28 4.49 6.40
N GLN A 58 33.41 4.29 7.72
CA GLN A 58 34.66 3.93 8.38
C GLN A 58 35.04 2.45 8.24
N LYS A 59 34.25 1.66 7.51
CA LYS A 59 34.39 0.20 7.36
C LYS A 59 34.38 -0.55 8.71
N LYS A 60 33.65 -0.01 9.69
CA LYS A 60 33.42 -0.63 11.00
C LYS A 60 32.04 -1.32 11.02
N PRO A 61 31.85 -2.34 11.87
CA PRO A 61 30.54 -2.95 12.06
C PRO A 61 29.49 -1.93 12.52
N ALA A 62 28.38 -1.85 11.77
CA ALA A 62 27.25 -0.95 12.03
C ALA A 62 26.09 -1.75 12.63
N LEU A 63 25.95 -1.70 13.96
CA LEU A 63 25.01 -2.54 14.72
C LEU A 63 23.89 -1.75 15.40
N LYS A 64 23.90 -0.41 15.35
CA LYS A 64 23.00 0.44 16.14
C LYS A 64 21.54 0.23 15.76
N LYS A 65 21.22 0.22 14.46
CA LYS A 65 19.85 -0.09 14.00
C LYS A 65 19.42 -1.50 14.44
N LEU A 66 20.30 -2.49 14.31
CA LEU A 66 19.99 -3.87 14.71
C LEU A 66 19.70 -4.00 16.21
N THR A 67 20.45 -3.28 17.04
CA THR A 67 20.23 -3.28 18.50
C THR A 67 18.95 -2.56 18.91
N LEU A 68 18.57 -1.50 18.20
CA LEU A 68 17.38 -0.69 18.51
C LEU A 68 16.09 -1.26 17.91
N LEU A 69 16.19 -2.09 16.86
CA LEU A 69 15.05 -2.66 16.13
C LEU A 69 13.98 -3.32 17.01
N PRO A 70 14.30 -4.18 18.01
CA PRO A 70 13.25 -4.84 18.81
C PRO A 70 12.38 -3.85 19.57
N THR A 71 12.99 -2.81 20.13
CA THR A 71 12.29 -1.75 20.85
C THR A 71 11.40 -0.95 19.89
N VAL A 72 11.92 -0.58 18.73
CA VAL A 72 11.16 0.15 17.69
C VAL A 72 9.94 -0.67 17.25
N VAL A 73 10.12 -1.95 16.91
CA VAL A 73 9.03 -2.84 16.50
C VAL A 73 7.97 -2.98 17.60
N MET A 74 8.38 -3.12 18.86
CA MET A 74 7.46 -3.21 19.98
C MET A 74 6.57 -1.97 20.10
N HIS A 75 7.12 -0.77 19.92
CA HIS A 75 6.35 0.47 19.97
C HIS A 75 5.45 0.66 18.74
N LEU A 76 5.94 0.37 17.54
CA LEU A 76 5.17 0.54 16.29
C LEU A 76 3.99 -0.44 16.16
N LYS A 77 4.00 -1.55 16.90
CA LYS A 77 2.88 -2.49 16.98
C LYS A 77 1.72 -2.01 17.85
N LYS A 78 1.95 -1.03 18.73
CA LYS A 78 0.91 -0.48 19.61
C LYS A 78 -0.11 0.31 18.79
N GLN A 79 -1.35 -0.18 18.72
CA GLN A 79 -2.39 0.39 17.84
C GLN A 79 -2.72 1.84 18.19
N ASP A 80 -2.75 2.15 19.49
CA ASP A 80 -2.98 3.47 20.08
C ASP A 80 -1.89 4.49 19.73
N LEU A 81 -0.70 4.05 19.32
CA LEU A 81 0.41 4.95 18.94
C LEU A 81 0.58 5.11 17.43
N LYS A 82 -0.09 4.31 16.60
CA LYS A 82 0.19 4.26 15.16
C LYS A 82 -0.10 5.59 14.46
N GLU A 83 -1.23 6.21 14.76
CA GLU A 83 -1.59 7.51 14.19
C GLU A 83 -0.58 8.58 14.63
N THR A 84 -0.30 8.67 15.93
CA THR A 84 0.72 9.59 16.48
C THR A 84 2.09 9.41 15.83
N PHE A 85 2.53 8.17 15.60
CA PHE A 85 3.79 7.89 14.90
C PHE A 85 3.78 8.40 13.46
N ILE A 86 2.67 8.23 12.73
CA ILE A 86 2.53 8.72 11.35
C ILE A 86 2.59 10.24 11.32
N ASP A 87 1.82 10.90 12.20
CA ASP A 87 1.74 12.36 12.29
C ASP A 87 3.09 12.97 12.71
N SER A 88 3.83 12.28 13.59
CA SER A 88 5.18 12.70 14.03
C SER A 88 6.28 12.40 13.00
N GLY A 89 5.95 11.85 11.83
CA GLY A 89 6.89 11.67 10.72
C GLY A 89 7.75 10.39 10.78
N VAL A 90 7.28 9.34 11.47
CA VAL A 90 8.01 8.06 11.55
C VAL A 90 8.36 7.47 10.18
N MET A 91 7.54 7.76 9.17
CA MET A 91 7.71 7.27 7.80
C MET A 91 9.06 7.67 7.22
N SER A 92 9.55 8.87 7.56
CA SER A 92 10.87 9.38 7.15
C SER A 92 11.99 8.60 7.86
N ALA A 93 11.84 8.29 9.14
CA ALA A 93 12.81 7.49 9.89
C ALA A 93 12.88 6.04 9.36
N ILE A 94 11.73 5.42 9.07
CA ILE A 94 11.67 4.09 8.42
C ILE A 94 12.35 4.14 7.05
N LYS A 95 12.15 5.22 6.28
CA LYS A 95 12.82 5.41 4.99
C LYS A 95 14.34 5.45 5.15
N GLU A 96 14.88 6.13 6.17
CA GLU A 96 16.33 6.13 6.42
C GLU A 96 16.86 4.74 6.81
N TRP A 97 16.08 3.96 7.56
CA TRP A 97 16.46 2.60 7.95
C TRP A 97 16.46 1.60 6.78
N LEU A 98 15.56 1.79 5.80
CA LEU A 98 15.43 0.94 4.62
C LEU A 98 16.28 1.39 3.44
N SER A 99 16.78 2.64 3.46
CA SER A 99 17.61 3.17 2.38
C SER A 99 18.94 2.41 2.30
N PRO A 100 19.50 2.22 1.10
CA PRO A 100 20.81 1.58 0.95
C PRO A 100 21.89 2.38 1.69
N LEU A 101 22.88 1.65 2.19
CA LEU A 101 24.07 2.21 2.82
C LEU A 101 24.96 2.93 1.80
N PRO A 102 25.93 3.76 2.22
CA PRO A 102 26.82 4.49 1.32
C PRO A 102 27.60 3.58 0.34
N ASP A 103 27.93 2.37 0.77
CA ASP A 103 28.54 1.31 -0.04
C ASP A 103 27.57 0.59 -1.00
N ARG A 104 26.32 1.09 -1.10
CA ARG A 104 25.19 0.53 -1.86
C ARG A 104 24.72 -0.85 -1.36
N SER A 105 25.21 -1.30 -0.21
CA SER A 105 24.69 -2.51 0.41
C SER A 105 23.29 -2.25 0.99
N LEU A 106 22.52 -3.33 1.10
CA LEU A 106 21.21 -3.28 1.72
C LEU A 106 21.37 -3.30 3.23
N PRO A 107 20.48 -2.63 3.98
CA PRO A 107 20.36 -2.82 5.41
C PRO A 107 20.19 -4.31 5.76
N ALA A 108 20.56 -4.67 6.99
CA ALA A 108 20.48 -6.05 7.46
C ALA A 108 19.09 -6.66 7.19
N LEU A 109 19.06 -7.92 6.75
CA LEU A 109 17.83 -8.61 6.34
C LEU A 109 16.70 -8.49 7.39
N LYS A 110 17.03 -8.70 8.67
CA LYS A 110 16.10 -8.59 9.78
C LYS A 110 15.41 -7.22 9.88
N ILE A 111 16.14 -6.13 9.62
CA ILE A 111 15.57 -4.77 9.59
C ILE A 111 14.53 -4.67 8.47
N ARG A 112 14.87 -5.15 7.27
CA ARG A 112 13.98 -5.09 6.10
C ARG A 112 12.72 -5.91 6.32
N GLU A 113 12.85 -7.13 6.83
CA GLU A 113 11.72 -8.02 7.13
C GLU A 113 10.75 -7.40 8.14
N GLU A 114 11.25 -6.90 9.26
CA GLU A 114 10.39 -6.34 10.31
C GLU A 114 9.75 -5.01 9.89
N LEU A 115 10.51 -4.10 9.28
CA LEU A 115 9.96 -2.80 8.87
C LEU A 115 8.95 -2.92 7.72
N LEU A 116 9.15 -3.84 6.76
CA LEU A 116 8.15 -4.09 5.72
C LEU A 116 6.84 -4.66 6.29
N LYS A 117 6.92 -5.53 7.32
CA LYS A 117 5.72 -6.01 8.02
C LYS A 117 5.02 -4.88 8.76
N ILE A 118 5.76 -4.07 9.51
CA ILE A 118 5.19 -2.90 10.21
C ILE A 118 4.48 -1.98 9.23
N LEU A 119 5.09 -1.66 8.09
CA LEU A 119 4.48 -0.81 7.07
C LEU A 119 3.15 -1.37 6.53
N GLN A 120 2.96 -2.69 6.50
CA GLN A 120 1.68 -3.32 6.12
C GLN A 120 0.62 -3.25 7.22
N GLU A 121 1.04 -3.16 8.48
CA GLU A 121 0.16 -3.11 9.64
C GLU A 121 -0.27 -1.68 9.99
N LEU A 122 0.38 -0.65 9.44
CA LEU A 122 0.00 0.74 9.66
C LEU A 122 -1.38 1.04 9.04
N PRO A 123 -2.17 1.97 9.62
CA PRO A 123 -3.39 2.45 9.00
C PRO A 123 -3.08 3.12 7.64
N SER A 124 -4.12 3.35 6.85
CA SER A 124 -3.98 3.95 5.52
C SER A 124 -3.24 5.29 5.60
N VAL A 125 -2.09 5.37 4.91
CA VAL A 125 -1.25 6.57 4.90
C VAL A 125 -1.68 7.50 3.77
N SER A 126 -1.79 8.80 4.05
CA SER A 126 -2.16 9.80 3.05
C SER A 126 -1.09 9.91 1.93
N GLN A 127 -1.51 10.34 0.73
CA GLN A 127 -0.58 10.59 -0.37
C GLN A 127 0.47 11.68 -0.03
N GLU A 128 0.08 12.67 0.76
CA GLU A 128 0.96 13.75 1.20
C GLU A 128 2.05 13.23 2.13
N THR A 129 1.69 12.43 3.13
CA THR A 129 2.65 11.81 4.05
C THR A 129 3.62 10.87 3.31
N LEU A 130 3.13 10.10 2.33
CA LEU A 130 3.96 9.25 1.48
C LEU A 130 4.94 10.07 0.63
N LYS A 131 4.48 11.18 0.05
CA LYS A 131 5.30 12.09 -0.75
C LYS A 131 6.36 12.79 0.10
N HIS A 132 5.97 13.31 1.26
CA HIS A 132 6.85 14.05 2.17
C HIS A 132 7.96 13.15 2.73
N SER A 133 7.61 11.94 3.20
CA SER A 133 8.60 11.00 3.75
C SER A 133 9.51 10.37 2.70
N GLY A 134 9.05 10.27 1.44
CA GLY A 134 9.79 9.63 0.36
C GLY A 134 9.95 8.11 0.51
N ILE A 135 9.23 7.48 1.46
CA ILE A 135 9.32 6.05 1.79
C ILE A 135 9.06 5.14 0.57
N GLY A 136 8.17 5.55 -0.34
CA GLY A 136 7.84 4.78 -1.53
C GLY A 136 9.07 4.50 -2.41
N ARG A 137 10.05 5.41 -2.46
CA ARG A 137 11.30 5.22 -3.21
C ARG A 137 12.18 4.15 -2.59
N ALA A 138 12.28 4.11 -1.26
CA ALA A 138 13.05 3.09 -0.55
C ALA A 138 12.42 1.71 -0.71
N VAL A 139 11.10 1.60 -0.57
CA VAL A 139 10.37 0.34 -0.78
C VAL A 139 10.48 -0.15 -2.22
N MET A 140 10.37 0.76 -3.20
CA MET A 140 10.61 0.46 -4.63
C MET A 140 12.03 -0.03 -4.89
N TYR A 141 13.03 0.55 -4.22
CA TYR A 141 14.41 0.12 -4.33
C TYR A 141 14.56 -1.33 -3.86
N LEU A 142 14.02 -1.69 -2.68
CA LEU A 142 14.04 -3.07 -2.17
C LEU A 142 13.34 -4.03 -3.12
N TYR A 143 12.15 -3.66 -3.62
CA TYR A 143 11.38 -4.46 -4.57
C TYR A 143 12.20 -4.83 -5.83
N LYS A 144 12.93 -3.85 -6.38
CA LYS A 144 13.74 -4.04 -7.60
C LYS A 144 15.12 -4.64 -7.34
N HIS A 145 15.60 -4.66 -6.10
CA HIS A 145 16.97 -5.05 -5.81
C HIS A 145 17.21 -6.55 -6.08
N PRO A 146 18.26 -6.95 -6.81
CA PRO A 146 18.49 -8.36 -7.18
C PRO A 146 18.75 -9.26 -5.96
N LYS A 147 19.42 -8.73 -4.93
CA LYS A 147 19.75 -9.45 -3.68
C LYS A 147 18.68 -9.36 -2.58
N GLU A 148 17.47 -8.90 -2.90
CA GLU A 148 16.36 -8.93 -1.94
C GLU A 148 15.65 -10.28 -1.94
N SER A 149 15.15 -10.71 -0.77
CA SER A 149 14.42 -11.96 -0.63
C SER A 149 13.06 -11.89 -1.35
N ARG A 150 12.58 -13.04 -1.82
CA ARG A 150 11.28 -13.09 -2.53
C ARG A 150 10.12 -12.64 -1.63
N SER A 151 10.11 -13.09 -0.38
CA SER A 151 9.10 -12.68 0.62
C SER A 151 9.07 -11.16 0.80
N ASN A 152 10.23 -10.52 0.92
CA ASN A 152 10.30 -9.06 1.03
C ASN A 152 9.87 -8.35 -0.25
N LYS A 153 10.20 -8.89 -1.43
CA LYS A 153 9.71 -8.34 -2.70
C LYS A 153 8.19 -8.42 -2.80
N ASP A 154 7.59 -9.53 -2.39
CA ASP A 154 6.14 -9.68 -2.39
C ASP A 154 5.48 -8.68 -1.44
N MET A 155 6.06 -8.46 -0.25
CA MET A 155 5.57 -7.47 0.71
C MET A 155 5.71 -6.03 0.18
N ALA A 156 6.87 -5.69 -0.37
CA ALA A 156 7.13 -4.38 -0.97
C ALA A 156 6.20 -4.12 -2.16
N GLY A 157 5.96 -5.12 -3.01
CA GLY A 157 5.05 -5.02 -4.14
C GLY A 157 3.62 -4.76 -3.73
N LYS A 158 3.13 -5.39 -2.64
CA LYS A 158 1.82 -5.10 -2.06
C LYS A 158 1.70 -3.64 -1.60
N LEU A 159 2.68 -3.17 -0.81
CA LEU A 159 2.73 -1.78 -0.34
C LEU A 159 2.74 -0.77 -1.50
N ILE A 160 3.59 -1.01 -2.51
CA ILE A 160 3.66 -0.15 -3.70
C ILE A 160 2.32 -0.10 -4.43
N ASN A 161 1.65 -1.25 -4.61
CA ASN A 161 0.34 -1.31 -5.25
C ASN A 161 -0.72 -0.57 -4.44
N GLU A 162 -0.73 -0.75 -3.13
CA GLU A 162 -1.69 -0.06 -2.24
C GLU A 162 -1.50 1.45 -2.27
N TRP A 163 -0.26 1.93 -2.13
CA TRP A 163 0.05 3.36 -2.09
C TRP A 163 -0.13 4.06 -3.44
N SER A 164 0.12 3.37 -4.55
CA SER A 164 0.02 3.96 -5.89
C SER A 164 -1.39 3.94 -6.48
N ARG A 165 -2.26 3.03 -6.04
CA ARG A 165 -3.63 2.90 -6.56
C ARG A 165 -4.43 4.21 -6.52
N PRO A 166 -4.49 4.93 -5.38
CA PRO A 166 -5.20 6.22 -5.31
C PRO A 166 -4.61 7.28 -6.23
N ILE A 167 -3.30 7.22 -6.52
CA ILE A 167 -2.62 8.19 -7.41
C ILE A 167 -3.06 8.00 -8.86
N PHE A 168 -3.27 6.75 -9.27
CA PHE A 168 -3.68 6.40 -10.63
C PHE A 168 -5.20 6.24 -10.79
N GLY A 169 -5.99 6.56 -9.77
CA GLY A 169 -7.44 6.34 -9.79
C GLY A 169 -7.83 4.86 -9.94
N LEU A 170 -6.95 3.94 -9.56
CA LEU A 170 -7.19 2.51 -9.68
C LEU A 170 -8.02 2.04 -8.50
N THR A 171 -9.19 1.47 -8.77
CA THR A 171 -10.08 0.98 -7.71
C THR A 171 -9.45 -0.21 -6.97
N SER A 172 -9.58 -0.20 -5.64
CA SER A 172 -9.10 -1.28 -4.75
C SER A 172 -10.23 -2.24 -4.32
N ASN A 173 -11.49 -1.78 -4.37
CA ASN A 173 -12.64 -2.53 -3.87
C ASN A 173 -13.40 -3.24 -5.02
N TYR A 174 -12.94 -4.41 -5.42
CA TYR A 174 -13.65 -5.28 -6.38
C TYR A 174 -14.76 -6.13 -5.72
N LYS A 175 -14.68 -6.29 -4.39
CA LYS A 175 -15.60 -7.12 -3.60
C LYS A 175 -16.96 -6.44 -3.42
N GLY A 176 -17.00 -5.11 -3.38
CA GLY A 176 -18.22 -4.31 -3.32
C GLY A 176 -18.80 -3.91 -4.68
N MET A 177 -18.07 -4.13 -5.80
CA MET A 177 -18.63 -3.80 -7.12
C MET A 177 -19.83 -4.69 -7.43
N THR A 178 -20.93 -4.05 -7.82
CA THR A 178 -22.12 -4.76 -8.31
C THR A 178 -21.81 -5.49 -9.62
N ARG A 179 -22.72 -6.36 -10.04
CA ARG A 179 -22.57 -7.06 -11.31
C ARG A 179 -22.52 -6.06 -12.47
N GLU A 180 -23.36 -5.04 -12.40
CA GLU A 180 -23.53 -3.98 -13.38
C GLU A 180 -22.27 -3.12 -13.50
N GLU A 181 -21.65 -2.73 -12.36
CA GLU A 181 -20.40 -1.96 -12.34
C GLU A 181 -19.21 -2.75 -12.93
N ARG A 182 -19.19 -4.07 -12.76
CA ARG A 182 -18.17 -4.94 -13.39
C ARG A 182 -18.40 -5.04 -14.90
N GLU A 183 -19.65 -5.25 -15.33
CA GLU A 183 -20.00 -5.33 -16.75
C GLU A 183 -19.70 -4.01 -17.48
N GLN A 184 -20.03 -2.86 -16.86
CA GLN A 184 -19.72 -1.54 -17.41
C GLN A 184 -18.21 -1.31 -17.55
N ARG A 185 -17.41 -1.72 -16.56
CA ARG A 185 -15.95 -1.61 -16.64
C ARG A 185 -15.36 -2.48 -17.76
N ASP A 186 -15.85 -3.71 -17.93
CA ASP A 186 -15.39 -4.59 -19.00
C ASP A 186 -15.68 -3.94 -20.37
N LEU A 187 -16.87 -3.32 -20.52
CA LEU A 187 -17.24 -2.52 -21.69
C LEU A 187 -16.32 -1.31 -21.90
N GLU A 188 -15.96 -0.58 -20.83
CA GLU A 188 -15.06 0.58 -20.90
C GLU A 188 -13.61 0.19 -21.20
N GLN A 189 -13.15 -0.98 -20.74
CA GLN A 189 -11.81 -1.51 -21.00
C GLN A 189 -11.68 -2.25 -22.33
N MET A 190 -12.79 -2.41 -23.08
CA MET A 190 -12.73 -2.94 -24.43
C MET A 190 -11.78 -2.07 -25.27
N PRO A 191 -10.74 -2.67 -25.89
CA PRO A 191 -9.78 -1.90 -26.66
C PRO A 191 -10.51 -1.15 -27.79
N GLN A 192 -10.45 0.18 -27.76
CA GLN A 192 -10.82 1.00 -28.90
C GLN A 192 -9.85 0.72 -30.05
N ARG A 193 -10.26 -0.21 -30.92
CA ARG A 193 -9.79 -0.47 -32.28
C ARG A 193 -8.37 0.03 -32.58
N ARG A 194 -7.33 -0.77 -32.31
CA ARG A 194 -6.09 -0.61 -33.05
C ARG A 194 -6.27 -1.21 -34.45
N ARG A 195 -6.35 -0.30 -35.43
CA ARG A 195 -6.20 -0.49 -36.89
C ARG A 195 -7.40 -1.06 -37.64
N MET A 196 -8.36 -0.19 -37.92
CA MET A 196 -9.04 -0.20 -39.23
C MET A 196 -8.23 0.66 -40.20
N SER A 197 -7.06 0.19 -40.62
CA SER A 197 -6.41 0.66 -41.83
C SER A 197 -6.40 -0.49 -42.82
N SER A 198 -7.54 -0.70 -43.47
CA SER A 198 -7.61 -1.49 -44.70
C SER A 198 -8.72 -0.91 -45.58
N THR A 199 -8.44 0.26 -46.14
CA THR A 199 -8.88 0.69 -47.47
C THR A 199 -8.37 -0.30 -48.54
N GLY A 200 -8.67 -1.60 -48.41
CA GLY A 200 -8.05 -2.64 -49.24
C GLY A 200 -8.78 -3.98 -49.30
N GLY A 201 -10.05 -4.05 -48.87
CA GLY A 201 -10.85 -5.26 -48.98
C GLY A 201 -12.28 -4.94 -49.38
N GLN A 202 -12.54 -4.73 -50.67
CA GLN A 202 -13.89 -4.77 -51.22
C GLN A 202 -14.40 -6.21 -51.15
N THR A 203 -14.93 -6.61 -49.99
CA THR A 203 -15.83 -7.75 -49.91
C THR A 203 -17.03 -7.33 -49.10
N PRO A 204 -18.26 -7.55 -49.61
CA PRO A 204 -19.46 -7.26 -48.84
C PRO A 204 -19.41 -8.08 -47.56
N ARG A 205 -19.43 -7.37 -46.43
CA ARG A 205 -19.59 -7.93 -45.10
C ARG A 205 -20.90 -8.72 -45.12
N ARG A 206 -20.86 -10.05 -45.16
CA ARG A 206 -22.08 -10.83 -44.88
C ARG A 206 -22.32 -10.78 -43.39
N ASP A 207 -23.55 -10.46 -43.04
CA ASP A 207 -23.95 -10.38 -41.66
C ASP A 207 -24.16 -11.80 -41.16
N LEU A 208 -23.27 -12.26 -40.28
CA LEU A 208 -23.27 -13.63 -39.78
C LEU A 208 -24.63 -13.98 -39.13
N GLU A 209 -25.32 -12.99 -38.58
CA GLU A 209 -26.64 -13.16 -37.99
C GLU A 209 -27.70 -13.47 -39.05
N LYS A 210 -27.66 -12.79 -40.21
CA LYS A 210 -28.57 -13.02 -41.33
C LYS A 210 -28.32 -14.34 -42.06
N VAL A 211 -27.06 -14.81 -42.06
CA VAL A 211 -26.72 -16.14 -42.58
C VAL A 211 -27.27 -17.24 -41.65
N LEU A 212 -27.18 -17.04 -40.33
CA LEU A 212 -27.67 -18.00 -39.33
C LEU A 212 -29.21 -18.03 -39.26
N THR A 213 -29.88 -16.89 -39.45
CA THR A 213 -31.35 -16.81 -39.53
C THR A 213 -31.90 -17.25 -40.89
N GLY A 214 -31.02 -17.53 -41.87
CA GLY A 214 -31.40 -17.98 -43.21
C GLY A 214 -31.93 -16.89 -44.14
N GLU A 215 -31.87 -15.62 -43.72
CA GLU A 215 -32.25 -14.46 -44.53
C GLU A 215 -31.26 -14.20 -45.67
N GLU A 216 -29.98 -14.55 -45.49
CA GLU A 216 -28.94 -14.43 -46.51
C GLU A 216 -28.51 -15.82 -47.03
N LYS A 217 -28.84 -16.14 -48.29
CA LYS A 217 -28.41 -17.39 -48.94
C LYS A 217 -26.92 -17.34 -49.29
N ALA A 218 -26.20 -18.43 -49.01
CA ALA A 218 -24.81 -18.58 -49.44
C ALA A 218 -24.71 -18.51 -50.98
N LEU A 219 -23.84 -17.65 -51.50
CA LEU A 219 -23.56 -17.57 -52.94
C LEU A 219 -23.08 -18.92 -53.48
N ARG A 220 -23.60 -19.30 -54.63
CA ARG A 220 -23.29 -20.54 -55.35
C ARG A 220 -22.27 -20.27 -56.46
N PRO A 221 -21.59 -21.31 -56.97
CA PRO A 221 -20.76 -21.17 -58.16
C PRO A 221 -21.53 -20.52 -59.31
N GLY A 222 -21.04 -19.36 -59.78
CA GLY A 222 -21.67 -18.56 -60.83
C GLY A 222 -22.26 -17.22 -60.36
N ASP A 223 -22.52 -17.05 -59.06
CA ASP A 223 -23.06 -15.79 -58.56
C ASP A 223 -21.97 -14.69 -58.48
N PRO A 224 -22.30 -13.41 -58.74
CA PRO A 224 -21.38 -12.30 -58.59
C PRO A 224 -20.77 -12.25 -57.18
N GLY A 225 -19.44 -12.34 -57.08
CA GLY A 225 -18.72 -12.36 -55.81
C GLY A 225 -18.51 -13.75 -55.20
N PHE A 226 -18.93 -14.83 -55.86
CA PHE A 226 -18.56 -16.20 -55.47
C PHE A 226 -17.05 -16.43 -55.60
N CYS A 227 -16.42 -16.97 -54.56
CA CYS A 227 -14.99 -17.27 -54.54
C CYS A 227 -14.80 -18.75 -54.22
N ALA A 228 -14.25 -19.52 -55.17
CA ALA A 228 -14.04 -20.96 -55.05
C ALA A 228 -12.90 -21.34 -54.07
N ARG A 229 -12.11 -20.36 -53.59
CA ARG A 229 -11.01 -20.59 -52.66
C ARG A 229 -11.47 -20.29 -51.24
N ALA A 230 -11.10 -21.17 -50.29
CA ALA A 230 -11.29 -20.91 -48.86
C ALA A 230 -10.59 -19.60 -48.49
N ARG A 231 -11.33 -18.67 -47.88
CA ARG A 231 -10.78 -17.45 -47.30
C ARG A 231 -10.59 -17.66 -45.81
N VAL A 232 -9.50 -17.14 -45.27
CA VAL A 232 -9.27 -17.10 -43.82
C VAL A 232 -10.38 -16.23 -43.21
N PRO A 233 -11.21 -16.75 -42.29
CA PRO A 233 -12.20 -15.93 -41.60
C PRO A 233 -11.49 -14.78 -40.90
N MET A 234 -12.01 -13.56 -41.04
CA MET A 234 -11.52 -12.47 -40.21
C MET A 234 -11.80 -12.83 -38.75
N PRO A 235 -10.83 -12.62 -37.83
CA PRO A 235 -11.05 -12.81 -36.41
C PRO A 235 -12.34 -12.12 -35.98
N SER A 236 -13.22 -12.86 -35.32
CA SER A 236 -14.45 -12.30 -34.77
C SER A 236 -14.10 -11.31 -33.66
N ASN A 237 -14.70 -10.13 -33.70
CA ASN A 237 -14.62 -9.14 -32.60
C ASN A 237 -15.70 -9.36 -31.53
N LYS A 238 -16.36 -10.54 -31.53
CA LYS A 238 -17.34 -10.89 -30.49
C LYS A 238 -16.59 -11.36 -29.25
N ASP A 239 -16.31 -10.42 -28.34
CA ASP A 239 -15.87 -10.76 -26.99
C ASP A 239 -17.07 -11.21 -26.15
N TYR A 240 -16.89 -12.27 -25.36
CA TYR A 240 -17.93 -12.76 -24.45
C TYR A 240 -18.05 -11.80 -23.26
N VAL A 241 -18.98 -10.85 -23.33
CA VAL A 241 -19.32 -9.94 -22.22
C VAL A 241 -20.35 -10.58 -21.27
N VAL A 242 -21.08 -11.60 -21.75
CA VAL A 242 -22.13 -12.27 -20.96
C VAL A 242 -21.50 -13.25 -19.98
N ARG A 243 -21.48 -12.86 -18.70
CA ARG A 243 -21.05 -13.72 -17.60
C ARG A 243 -22.12 -14.81 -17.34
N PRO A 244 -21.74 -16.09 -17.20
CA PRO A 244 -22.69 -17.14 -16.87
C PRO A 244 -23.39 -16.83 -15.54
N LYS A 245 -24.70 -17.10 -15.50
CA LYS A 245 -25.46 -16.97 -14.25
C LYS A 245 -24.97 -18.05 -13.28
N TRP A 246 -24.75 -17.66 -12.04
CA TRP A 246 -24.42 -18.60 -10.98
C TRP A 246 -25.67 -19.40 -10.64
N ASN A 247 -25.58 -20.74 -10.64
CA ASN A 247 -26.72 -21.62 -10.46
C ASN A 247 -27.00 -22.00 -8.98
N VAL A 248 -26.35 -21.33 -8.02
CA VAL A 248 -26.62 -21.56 -6.59
C VAL A 248 -27.43 -20.39 -6.06
N GLU A 249 -28.63 -20.67 -5.58
CA GLU A 249 -29.41 -19.74 -4.77
C GLU A 249 -28.65 -19.50 -3.47
N MET A 250 -28.06 -18.32 -3.30
CA MET A 250 -27.62 -17.90 -1.96
C MET A 250 -28.88 -17.53 -1.19
N GLU A 251 -29.34 -18.39 -0.28
CA GLU A 251 -30.15 -17.94 0.85
C GLU A 251 -29.36 -16.84 1.55
N SER A 252 -29.85 -15.61 1.43
CA SER A 252 -29.26 -14.44 2.06
C SER A 252 -29.49 -14.48 3.56
N SER A 253 -28.77 -15.35 4.28
CA SER A 253 -28.66 -15.29 5.73
C SER A 253 -27.68 -14.18 6.11
N ARG A 254 -28.13 -12.93 5.98
CA ARG A 254 -27.55 -11.79 6.70
C ARG A 254 -28.69 -11.08 7.43
N VAL A 255 -29.08 -11.66 8.56
CA VAL A 255 -29.73 -10.91 9.63
C VAL A 255 -28.63 -10.04 10.25
N SER A 256 -28.71 -8.73 10.02
CA SER A 256 -27.92 -7.75 10.76
C SER A 256 -28.26 -7.82 12.24
N LYS A 257 -27.23 -7.87 13.08
CA LYS A 257 -27.25 -7.34 14.45
C LYS A 257 -26.13 -6.32 14.55
#